data_AF-A0A3B0S6L9-F1
#
_entry.id   AF-A0A3B0S6L9-F1
#
_cell.length_a   1.000
_cell.length_b   1.000
_cell.length_c   1.000
_cell.angle_alpha   90.00
_cell.angle_beta   90.00
_cell.angle_gamma   90.00
#
_symmetry.space_group_name_H-M   'P 1'
#
loop_
_entity.id
_entity.type
_entity.pdbx_description
1 polymer ?
#
loop_
_entity_poly.entity_id
_entity_poly.type
_entity_poly.pdbx_seq_one_letter_code
_entity_poly.pdbx_strand_id
1 'polypeptide(L)'
;MQIRGAMKDWISHRRTVRKWHRAARMAPGMSLDQLQELRVKARDLHAPINQFFTIADGRLSQPLPGSDVFQNPHGTDWAWRPELWRLPLAKPGISSIGNGTNIGPDVKIFHDCPRSEITIRQLRNRRASDLAPFGLKTEVFAFEGSFLSLVLDLPQVAVEGLQARHLIRLDAIIELEKPMKLSARLNVRHGPNTVKIIRDLPQGKPNVMVEFDLAYSDLNENRLEGAWIDLIFEDPAMSQVILHDLSFSRRLRAEL
;
A
#
# COMPACT_ATOMS: atom_id res chain seq x y z
N MET A 1 -5.71 -32.43 28.15
CA MET A 1 -4.66 -31.88 29.04
C MET A 1 -4.45 -30.35 28.90
N GLN A 2 -5.02 -29.66 27.89
CA GLN A 2 -4.84 -28.20 27.68
C GLN A 2 -5.69 -27.26 28.59
N ILE A 3 -6.86 -27.69 29.08
CA ILE A 3 -7.78 -26.81 29.84
C ILE A 3 -7.23 -26.43 31.23
N ARG A 4 -6.45 -27.33 31.88
CA ARG A 4 -5.86 -27.08 33.20
C ARG A 4 -4.69 -26.08 33.17
N GLY A 5 -4.05 -25.86 32.02
CA GLY A 5 -3.00 -24.85 31.83
C GLY A 5 -3.58 -23.44 31.75
N ALA A 6 -4.54 -23.25 30.85
CA ALA A 6 -5.21 -21.95 30.64
C ALA A 6 -5.85 -21.37 31.91
N MET A 7 -6.42 -22.22 32.77
CA MET A 7 -7.02 -21.76 34.03
C MET A 7 -5.98 -21.34 35.07
N LYS A 8 -4.82 -22.01 35.12
CA LYS A 8 -3.70 -21.62 36.00
C LYS A 8 -3.06 -20.32 35.54
N ASP A 9 -2.93 -20.14 34.22
CA ASP A 9 -2.39 -18.93 33.59
C ASP A 9 -3.30 -17.71 33.79
N TRP A 10 -4.62 -17.91 33.77
CA TRP A 10 -5.60 -16.86 34.06
C TRP A 10 -5.54 -16.41 35.53
N ILE A 11 -5.42 -17.35 36.48
CA ILE A 11 -5.34 -17.04 37.92
C ILE A 11 -4.02 -16.34 38.25
N SER A 12 -2.89 -16.78 37.68
CA SER A 12 -1.59 -16.16 37.89
C SER A 12 -1.55 -14.73 37.33
N HIS A 13 -2.08 -14.52 36.12
CA HIS A 13 -2.22 -13.20 35.51
C HIS A 13 -3.01 -12.23 36.38
N ARG A 14 -4.20 -12.64 36.85
CA ARG A 14 -5.08 -11.80 37.69
C ARG A 14 -4.43 -11.43 39.03
N ARG A 15 -3.61 -12.31 39.60
CA ARG A 15 -2.85 -12.02 40.84
C ARG A 15 -1.75 -11.01 40.59
N THR A 16 -1.00 -11.14 39.49
CA THR A 16 0.06 -10.20 39.12
C THR A 16 -0.50 -8.80 38.87
N VAL A 17 -1.60 -8.69 38.12
CA VAL A 17 -2.28 -7.41 37.86
C VAL A 17 -2.77 -6.77 39.17
N ARG A 18 -3.40 -7.54 40.06
CA ARG A 18 -3.84 -7.04 41.38
C ARG A 18 -2.69 -6.59 42.26
N LYS A 19 -1.55 -7.29 42.22
CA LYS A 19 -0.34 -6.94 42.95
C LYS A 19 0.18 -5.56 42.51
N TRP A 20 0.30 -5.32 41.20
CA TRP A 20 0.78 -4.04 40.67
C TRP A 20 -0.21 -2.90 40.88
N HIS A 21 -1.53 -3.15 40.79
CA HIS A 21 -2.54 -2.15 41.19
C HIS A 21 -2.47 -1.79 42.68
N ARG A 22 -2.19 -2.76 43.56
CA ARG A 22 -1.98 -2.48 44.98
C ARG A 22 -0.69 -1.70 45.21
N ALA A 23 0.41 -2.08 44.54
CA ALA A 23 1.68 -1.37 44.61
C ALA A 23 1.53 0.09 44.17
N ALA A 24 0.84 0.36 43.05
CA ALA A 24 0.58 1.72 42.57
C ALA A 24 -0.23 2.56 43.58
N ARG A 25 -1.25 1.98 44.21
CA ARG A 25 -2.06 2.69 45.24
C ARG A 25 -1.28 3.01 46.51
N MET A 26 -0.37 2.13 46.92
CA MET A 26 0.40 2.27 48.15
C MET A 26 1.70 3.07 47.96
N ALA A 27 2.14 3.29 46.72
CA ALA A 27 3.40 3.94 46.38
C ALA A 27 3.66 5.29 47.09
N PRO A 28 2.67 6.19 47.29
CA PRO A 28 2.89 7.46 48.00
C PRO A 28 3.33 7.30 49.46
N GLY A 29 3.03 6.15 50.09
CA GLY A 29 3.38 5.84 51.48
C GLY A 29 4.50 4.82 51.65
N MET A 30 5.18 4.43 50.57
CA MET A 30 6.29 3.46 50.63
C MET A 30 7.61 4.15 50.95
N SER A 31 8.54 3.40 51.56
CA SER A 31 9.92 3.87 51.70
C SER A 31 10.64 3.90 50.35
N LEU A 32 11.72 4.69 50.26
CA LEU A 32 12.52 4.80 49.03
C LEU A 32 13.11 3.45 48.59
N ASP A 33 13.53 2.60 49.53
CA ASP A 33 14.07 1.27 49.23
C ASP A 33 13.00 0.34 48.62
N GLN A 34 11.78 0.37 49.17
CA GLN A 34 10.64 -0.39 48.64
C GLN A 34 10.26 0.07 47.23
N LEU A 35 10.27 1.39 46.99
CA LEU A 35 10.02 1.96 45.67
C LEU A 35 11.09 1.54 44.67
N GLN A 36 12.37 1.55 45.07
CA GLN A 36 13.48 1.16 44.20
C GLN A 36 13.40 -0.34 43.82
N GLU A 37 13.13 -1.21 44.79
CA GLU A 37 12.98 -2.65 44.54
C GLU A 37 11.79 -2.97 43.61
N LEU A 38 10.63 -2.35 43.87
CA LEU A 38 9.44 -2.53 43.04
C LEU A 38 9.63 -1.93 41.64
N ARG A 39 10.36 -0.83 41.51
CA ARG A 39 10.67 -0.21 40.21
C ARG A 39 11.51 -1.13 39.32
N VAL A 40 12.50 -1.84 39.87
CA VAL A 40 13.30 -2.81 39.12
C VAL A 40 12.39 -3.94 38.61
N LYS A 41 11.61 -4.55 39.50
CA LYS A 41 10.66 -5.63 39.13
C LYS A 41 9.60 -5.18 38.12
N ALA A 42 9.19 -3.92 38.15
CA ALA A 42 8.25 -3.36 37.18
C ALA A 42 8.87 -3.22 35.79
N ARG A 43 10.15 -2.79 35.72
CA ARG A 43 10.89 -2.66 34.46
C ARG A 43 11.09 -3.99 33.77
N ASP A 44 11.40 -5.04 34.53
CA ASP A 44 11.58 -6.40 34.00
C ASP A 44 10.32 -6.93 33.30
N LEU A 45 9.14 -6.49 33.75
CA LEU A 45 7.86 -6.82 33.12
C LEU A 45 7.50 -5.85 31.98
N HIS A 46 7.81 -4.57 32.14
CA HIS A 46 7.43 -3.52 31.19
C HIS A 46 8.10 -3.69 29.82
N ALA A 47 9.39 -4.01 29.77
CA ALA A 47 10.12 -4.18 28.51
C ALA A 47 9.52 -5.29 27.59
N PRO A 48 9.33 -6.53 28.05
CA PRO A 48 8.74 -7.59 27.22
C PRO A 48 7.26 -7.33 26.90
N ILE A 49 6.49 -6.72 27.82
CA ILE A 49 5.09 -6.35 27.56
C ILE A 49 5.00 -5.29 26.46
N ASN A 50 5.85 -4.26 26.48
CA ASN A 50 5.87 -3.24 25.43
C ASN A 50 6.36 -3.80 24.09
N GLN A 51 7.32 -4.72 24.11
CA GLN A 51 7.73 -5.44 22.90
C GLN A 51 6.56 -6.26 22.32
N PHE A 52 5.81 -6.94 23.19
CA PHE A 52 4.60 -7.66 22.78
C PHE A 52 3.54 -6.72 22.21
N PHE A 53 3.23 -5.60 22.87
CA PHE A 53 2.26 -4.62 22.35
C PHE A 53 2.69 -4.06 21.00
N THR A 54 3.97 -3.71 20.84
CA THR A 54 4.49 -3.23 19.55
C THR A 54 4.27 -4.25 18.43
N ILE A 55 4.46 -5.54 18.71
CA ILE A 55 4.23 -6.62 17.74
C ILE A 55 2.73 -6.88 17.54
N ALA A 56 1.95 -6.94 18.62
CA ALA A 56 0.54 -7.27 18.62
C ALA A 56 -0.30 -6.17 17.96
N ASP A 57 -0.10 -4.91 18.33
CA ASP A 57 -0.74 -3.76 17.72
C ASP A 57 -0.36 -3.67 16.25
N GLY A 58 0.92 -3.90 15.92
CA GLY A 58 1.37 -4.01 14.54
C GLY A 58 0.65 -5.11 13.76
N ARG A 59 0.40 -6.29 14.34
CA ARG A 59 -0.29 -7.40 13.65
C ARG A 59 -1.81 -7.25 13.61
N LEU A 60 -2.41 -6.62 14.61
CA LEU A 60 -3.85 -6.44 14.74
C LEU A 60 -4.37 -5.22 13.96
N SER A 61 -3.52 -4.21 13.75
CA SER A 61 -3.82 -3.05 12.90
C SER A 61 -3.54 -3.28 11.41
N GLN A 62 -2.91 -4.40 11.05
CA GLN A 62 -2.60 -4.72 9.66
C GLN A 62 -3.86 -5.18 8.92
N PRO A 63 -4.08 -4.71 7.68
CA PRO A 63 -5.02 -5.34 6.77
C PRO A 63 -4.66 -6.82 6.61
N LEU A 64 -5.64 -7.70 6.79
CA LEU A 64 -5.46 -9.13 6.58
C LEU A 64 -4.98 -9.34 5.13
N PRO A 65 -3.94 -10.15 4.86
CA PRO A 65 -3.56 -10.51 3.50
C PRO A 65 -4.79 -11.00 2.72
N GLY A 66 -5.07 -10.39 1.57
CA GLY A 66 -6.31 -10.62 0.80
C GLY A 66 -7.52 -9.75 1.19
N SER A 67 -7.39 -8.77 2.09
CA SER A 67 -8.46 -7.81 2.36
C SER A 67 -8.67 -6.88 1.16
N ASP A 68 -9.81 -7.04 0.47
CA ASP A 68 -10.25 -6.18 -0.64
C ASP A 68 -11.02 -4.93 -0.17
N VAL A 69 -10.86 -4.56 1.11
CA VAL A 69 -11.56 -3.39 1.67
C VAL A 69 -10.79 -2.13 1.26
N PHE A 70 -11.38 -1.35 0.36
CA PHE A 70 -11.01 0.02 0.05
C PHE A 70 -12.27 0.86 -0.20
N GLN A 71 -12.15 2.18 -0.06
CA GLN A 71 -13.29 3.08 -0.18
C GLN A 71 -13.75 3.15 -1.64
N ASN A 72 -14.90 2.58 -1.94
CA ASN A 72 -15.54 2.74 -3.25
C ASN A 72 -16.49 3.94 -3.21
N PRO A 73 -16.33 4.91 -4.12
CA PRO A 73 -17.31 5.99 -4.30
C PRO A 73 -18.71 5.44 -4.56
N HIS A 74 -19.73 6.26 -4.28
CA HIS A 74 -21.10 5.94 -4.67
C HIS A 74 -21.20 5.79 -6.20
N GLY A 75 -21.94 4.77 -6.66
CA GLY A 75 -22.11 4.48 -8.09
C GLY A 75 -20.94 3.72 -8.73
N THR A 76 -19.99 3.22 -7.92
CA THR A 76 -18.94 2.31 -8.41
C THR A 76 -19.54 0.98 -8.85
N ASP A 77 -19.30 0.62 -10.11
CA ASP A 77 -19.77 -0.64 -10.71
C ASP A 77 -18.63 -1.68 -10.84
N TRP A 78 -17.38 -1.23 -10.79
CA TRP A 78 -16.19 -2.07 -10.77
C TRP A 78 -15.11 -1.45 -9.90
N ALA A 79 -14.36 -2.30 -9.20
CA ALA A 79 -13.30 -1.92 -8.28
C ALA A 79 -12.20 -2.98 -8.31
N TRP A 80 -10.93 -2.56 -8.24
CA TRP A 80 -9.80 -3.47 -8.29
C TRP A 80 -8.56 -2.91 -7.61
N ARG A 81 -7.86 -3.76 -6.85
CA ARG A 81 -6.52 -3.52 -6.32
C ARG A 81 -5.57 -4.57 -6.91
N PRO A 82 -4.44 -4.20 -7.53
CA PRO A 82 -3.52 -5.17 -8.12
C PRO A 82 -2.97 -6.15 -7.09
N GLU A 83 -2.63 -7.38 -7.50
CA GLU A 83 -2.21 -8.44 -6.57
C GLU A 83 -0.95 -8.07 -5.77
N LEU A 84 -0.06 -7.26 -6.34
CA LEU A 84 1.17 -6.79 -5.69
C LEU A 84 0.90 -6.09 -4.35
N TRP A 85 -0.24 -5.43 -4.18
CA TRP A 85 -0.62 -4.75 -2.94
C TRP A 85 -1.44 -5.64 -1.99
N ARG A 86 -1.94 -6.79 -2.47
CA ARG A 86 -2.82 -7.70 -1.70
C ARG A 86 -2.08 -8.93 -1.16
N LEU A 87 -1.13 -9.45 -1.92
CA LEU A 87 -0.48 -10.74 -1.69
C LEU A 87 1.04 -10.60 -1.63
N PRO A 88 1.73 -11.42 -0.81
CA PRO A 88 3.18 -11.43 -0.77
C PRO A 88 3.77 -11.95 -2.08
N LEU A 89 4.79 -11.28 -2.61
CA LEU A 89 5.56 -11.77 -3.75
C LEU A 89 6.50 -12.92 -3.33
N ALA A 90 6.67 -13.90 -4.21
CA ALA A 90 7.64 -14.98 -3.99
C ALA A 90 9.08 -14.47 -3.86
N LYS A 91 9.43 -13.41 -4.62
CA LYS A 91 10.67 -12.66 -4.50
C LYS A 91 10.33 -11.22 -4.10
N PRO A 92 10.50 -10.84 -2.83
CA PRO A 92 10.05 -9.53 -2.34
C PRO A 92 10.94 -8.39 -2.81
N GLY A 93 12.04 -8.64 -3.52
CA GLY A 93 12.87 -7.57 -4.08
C GLY A 93 13.72 -8.03 -5.24
N ILE A 94 14.01 -7.09 -6.14
CA ILE A 94 14.79 -7.25 -7.35
C ILE A 94 15.72 -6.04 -7.44
N SER A 95 17.02 -6.29 -7.53
CA SER A 95 18.03 -5.27 -7.80
C SER A 95 18.41 -5.29 -9.27
N SER A 96 18.94 -4.17 -9.76
CA SER A 96 19.41 -4.04 -11.14
C SER A 96 18.34 -4.43 -12.17
N ILE A 97 17.14 -3.88 -12.00
CA ILE A 97 15.99 -4.31 -12.78
C ILE A 97 16.15 -3.91 -14.24
N GLY A 98 15.91 -4.85 -15.16
CA GLY A 98 15.95 -4.58 -16.59
C GLY A 98 14.60 -4.08 -17.12
N ASN A 99 14.63 -3.48 -18.32
CA ASN A 99 13.42 -3.03 -19.00
C ASN A 99 12.45 -4.19 -19.29
N GLY A 100 11.16 -3.99 -19.02
CA GLY A 100 10.11 -4.99 -19.22
C GLY A 100 10.03 -6.09 -18.15
N THR A 101 10.73 -5.93 -17.02
CA THR A 101 10.73 -6.94 -15.96
C THR A 101 9.36 -7.03 -15.28
N ASN A 102 8.83 -8.25 -15.16
CA ASN A 102 7.62 -8.53 -14.36
C ASN A 102 7.95 -8.48 -12.86
N ILE A 103 7.21 -7.67 -12.11
CA ILE A 103 7.30 -7.59 -10.64
C ILE A 103 6.29 -8.53 -9.98
N GLY A 104 5.10 -8.61 -10.58
CA GLY A 104 4.01 -9.48 -10.19
C GLY A 104 3.17 -9.87 -11.40
N PRO A 105 2.02 -10.55 -11.19
CA PRO A 105 1.16 -11.00 -12.29
C PRO A 105 0.66 -9.85 -13.18
N ASP A 106 0.28 -8.73 -12.56
CA ASP A 106 -0.38 -7.61 -13.25
C ASP A 106 0.53 -6.38 -13.35
N VAL A 107 1.82 -6.48 -12.96
CA VAL A 107 2.70 -5.32 -12.79
C VAL A 107 4.07 -5.54 -13.41
N LYS A 108 4.46 -4.60 -14.28
CA LYS A 108 5.75 -4.59 -14.98
C LYS A 108 6.46 -3.26 -14.79
N ILE A 109 7.78 -3.26 -14.92
CA ILE A 109 8.56 -2.02 -14.99
C ILE A 109 9.08 -1.82 -16.41
N PHE A 110 9.06 -0.59 -16.89
CA PHE A 110 9.66 -0.19 -18.15
C PHE A 110 10.56 1.04 -17.95
N HIS A 111 11.71 1.03 -18.58
CA HIS A 111 12.64 2.16 -18.62
C HIS A 111 13.64 2.03 -19.76
N ASP A 112 14.30 3.12 -20.10
CA ASP A 112 15.40 3.18 -21.07
C ASP A 112 16.78 3.42 -20.43
N CYS A 113 16.87 3.44 -19.10
CA CYS A 113 18.16 3.60 -18.41
C CYS A 113 19.11 2.41 -18.69
N PRO A 114 20.31 2.64 -19.25
CA PRO A 114 21.22 1.57 -19.66
C PRO A 114 21.90 0.86 -18.47
N ARG A 115 22.23 1.61 -17.42
CA ARG A 115 22.94 1.07 -16.24
C ARG A 115 22.02 0.41 -15.21
N SER A 116 20.70 0.52 -15.40
CA SER A 116 19.68 -0.19 -14.61
C SER A 116 19.91 -0.10 -13.09
N GLU A 117 20.30 1.06 -12.55
CA GLU A 117 20.53 1.24 -11.10
C GLU A 117 19.22 1.49 -10.33
N ILE A 118 18.25 0.61 -10.60
CA ILE A 118 16.89 0.67 -10.10
C ILE A 118 16.64 -0.61 -9.31
N THR A 119 16.20 -0.44 -8.07
CA THR A 119 15.84 -1.53 -7.16
C THR A 119 14.37 -1.41 -6.79
N ILE A 120 13.68 -2.53 -6.83
CA ILE A 120 12.29 -2.64 -6.37
C ILE A 120 12.22 -3.59 -5.19
N ARG A 121 11.41 -3.24 -4.18
CA ARG A 121 11.14 -4.09 -3.03
C ARG A 121 9.69 -3.96 -2.57
N GLN A 122 9.00 -5.08 -2.45
CA GLN A 122 7.74 -5.15 -1.74
C GLN A 122 7.99 -5.00 -0.24
N LEU A 123 7.25 -4.07 0.36
CA LEU A 123 7.25 -3.82 1.80
C LEU A 123 5.93 -4.30 2.40
N ARG A 124 5.96 -4.70 3.67
CA ARG A 124 4.74 -4.91 4.42
C ARG A 124 4.30 -3.57 5.02
N ASN A 125 3.09 -3.15 4.70
CA ASN A 125 2.50 -1.96 5.30
C ASN A 125 2.23 -2.23 6.79
N ARG A 126 2.45 -1.19 7.60
CA ARG A 126 2.37 -1.28 9.07
C ARG A 126 1.70 -0.06 9.68
N ARG A 127 1.31 0.93 8.89
CA ARG A 127 0.63 2.12 9.40
C ARG A 127 -0.84 1.77 9.59
N ALA A 128 -1.45 2.29 10.64
CA ALA A 128 -2.88 2.10 10.87
C ALA A 128 -3.76 2.71 9.76
N SER A 129 -3.21 3.64 8.98
CA SER A 129 -3.87 4.26 7.82
C SER A 129 -3.76 3.42 6.53
N ASP A 130 -2.89 2.42 6.48
CA ASP A 130 -2.68 1.63 5.27
C ASP A 130 -3.83 0.61 5.13
N LEU A 131 -4.57 0.68 4.03
CA LEU A 131 -5.64 -0.28 3.71
C LEU A 131 -5.13 -1.51 2.95
N ALA A 132 -4.03 -1.36 2.20
CA ALA A 132 -3.33 -2.46 1.55
C ALA A 132 -2.35 -3.15 2.51
N PRO A 133 -2.30 -4.50 2.54
CA PRO A 133 -1.30 -5.24 3.34
C PRO A 133 0.16 -5.00 2.93
N PHE A 134 0.41 -4.71 1.64
CA PHE A 134 1.74 -4.53 1.07
C PHE A 134 1.85 -3.22 0.30
N GLY A 135 3.06 -2.67 0.23
CA GLY A 135 3.42 -1.53 -0.62
C GLY A 135 4.61 -1.85 -1.51
N LEU A 136 4.87 -1.01 -2.50
CA LEU A 136 6.00 -1.13 -3.41
C LEU A 136 6.98 0.01 -3.19
N LYS A 137 8.22 -0.32 -2.84
CA LYS A 137 9.32 0.63 -2.80
C LYS A 137 10.15 0.53 -4.07
N THR A 138 10.41 1.67 -4.69
CA THR A 138 11.33 1.83 -5.81
C THR A 138 12.45 2.77 -5.38
N GLU A 139 13.69 2.32 -5.51
CA GLU A 139 14.91 3.09 -5.23
C GLU A 139 15.69 3.23 -6.53
N VAL A 140 16.05 4.46 -6.89
CA VAL A 140 16.80 4.78 -8.11
C VAL A 140 18.03 5.57 -7.71
N PHE A 141 19.22 5.05 -8.03
CA PHE A 141 20.49 5.71 -7.76
C PHE A 141 20.89 6.62 -8.92
N ALA A 142 21.52 6.11 -9.97
CA ALA A 142 21.68 6.85 -11.22
C ALA A 142 20.55 6.54 -12.22
N PHE A 143 20.19 7.55 -13.02
CA PHE A 143 19.25 7.38 -14.12
C PHE A 143 19.74 8.14 -15.36
N GLU A 144 20.23 7.39 -16.35
CA GLU A 144 20.71 7.89 -17.65
C GLU A 144 19.69 7.54 -18.75
N GLY A 145 18.40 7.76 -18.46
CA GLY A 145 17.28 7.49 -19.37
C GLY A 145 16.31 8.66 -19.45
N SER A 146 15.33 8.56 -20.32
CA SER A 146 14.24 9.55 -20.47
C SER A 146 12.97 9.17 -19.74
N PHE A 147 12.75 7.88 -19.41
CA PHE A 147 11.50 7.48 -18.73
C PHE A 147 11.67 6.27 -17.82
N LEU A 148 10.99 6.33 -16.68
CA LEU A 148 10.75 5.19 -15.81
C LEU A 148 9.25 5.06 -15.59
N SER A 149 8.70 3.88 -15.80
CA SER A 149 7.29 3.62 -15.59
C SER A 149 7.00 2.28 -14.95
N LEU A 150 6.05 2.28 -14.02
CA LEU A 150 5.40 1.09 -13.50
C LEU A 150 4.08 0.89 -14.27
N VAL A 151 4.00 -0.20 -15.01
CA VAL A 151 2.85 -0.54 -15.85
C VAL A 151 1.96 -1.52 -15.12
N LEU A 152 0.67 -1.19 -14.99
CA LEU A 152 -0.35 -2.03 -14.37
C LEU A 152 -1.36 -2.47 -15.43
N ASP A 153 -1.38 -3.76 -15.73
CA ASP A 153 -2.35 -4.36 -16.65
C ASP A 153 -3.71 -4.44 -15.96
N LEU A 154 -4.72 -3.71 -16.47
CA LEU A 154 -6.06 -3.77 -15.90
C LEU A 154 -6.72 -5.12 -16.26
N PRO A 155 -7.46 -5.75 -15.34
CA PRO A 155 -8.14 -7.01 -15.64
C PRO A 155 -9.22 -6.82 -16.69
N GLN A 156 -9.59 -7.89 -17.40
CA GLN A 156 -10.59 -7.83 -18.49
C GLN A 156 -11.93 -7.23 -18.03
N VAL A 157 -12.36 -7.53 -16.81
CA VAL A 157 -13.58 -6.97 -16.21
C VAL A 157 -13.57 -5.43 -16.10
N ALA A 158 -12.41 -4.78 -16.16
CA ALA A 158 -12.30 -3.31 -16.18
C ALA A 158 -12.80 -2.72 -17.51
N VAL A 159 -12.58 -3.43 -18.63
CA VAL A 159 -12.95 -3.00 -19.98
C VAL A 159 -14.30 -3.57 -20.44
N GLU A 160 -14.77 -4.65 -19.84
CA GLU A 160 -16.10 -5.21 -20.12
C GLU A 160 -17.21 -4.18 -19.82
N GLY A 161 -17.96 -3.79 -20.85
CA GLY A 161 -19.03 -2.79 -20.75
C GLY A 161 -18.54 -1.36 -20.50
N LEU A 162 -17.24 -1.09 -20.66
CA LEU A 162 -16.70 0.26 -20.57
C LEU A 162 -17.23 1.13 -21.72
N GLN A 163 -17.54 2.38 -21.41
CA GLN A 163 -18.23 3.33 -22.31
C GLN A 163 -17.62 4.71 -22.09
N ALA A 164 -17.75 5.62 -23.06
CA ALA A 164 -17.25 6.98 -22.99
C ALA A 164 -17.83 7.76 -21.79
N ARG A 165 -19.04 7.42 -21.33
CA ARG A 165 -19.64 8.03 -20.13
C ARG A 165 -19.06 7.53 -18.79
N HIS A 166 -18.13 6.58 -18.80
CA HIS A 166 -17.50 6.11 -17.58
C HIS A 166 -16.31 6.99 -17.19
N LEU A 167 -16.08 7.07 -15.89
CA LEU A 167 -14.86 7.56 -15.27
C LEU A 167 -14.07 6.38 -14.73
N ILE A 168 -12.77 6.35 -15.00
CA ILE A 168 -11.83 5.48 -14.28
C ILE A 168 -11.13 6.34 -13.23
N ARG A 169 -11.22 5.92 -11.98
CA ARG A 169 -10.56 6.58 -10.85
C ARG A 169 -9.36 5.77 -10.41
N LEU A 170 -8.25 6.45 -10.16
CA LEU A 170 -7.08 5.93 -9.48
C LEU A 170 -6.97 6.60 -8.11
N ASP A 171 -6.98 5.80 -7.06
CA ASP A 171 -6.60 6.19 -5.70
C ASP A 171 -5.23 5.61 -5.37
N ALA A 172 -4.36 6.44 -4.81
CA ALA A 172 -3.00 6.07 -4.46
C ALA A 172 -2.61 6.63 -3.10
N ILE A 173 -1.80 5.87 -2.35
CA ILE A 173 -1.09 6.38 -1.17
C ILE A 173 0.41 6.36 -1.49
N ILE A 174 1.01 7.55 -1.55
CA ILE A 174 2.37 7.73 -2.08
C ILE A 174 3.23 8.47 -1.07
N GLU A 175 4.43 7.95 -0.86
CA GLU A 175 5.49 8.61 -0.12
C GLU A 175 6.70 8.83 -1.02
N LEU A 176 7.18 10.07 -1.04
CA LEU A 176 8.32 10.50 -1.83
C LEU A 176 9.40 10.99 -0.88
N GLU A 177 10.63 10.50 -1.05
CA GLU A 177 11.78 11.00 -0.29
C GLU A 177 12.10 12.47 -0.62
N LYS A 178 11.91 12.84 -1.89
CA LYS A 178 12.10 14.20 -2.39
C LYS A 178 10.95 14.58 -3.33
N PRO A 179 10.64 15.88 -3.52
CA PRO A 179 9.67 16.31 -4.51
C PRO A 179 10.01 15.77 -5.90
N MET A 180 9.05 15.08 -6.52
CA MET A 180 9.20 14.48 -7.84
C MET A 180 7.83 14.46 -8.51
N LYS A 181 7.78 14.74 -9.82
CA LYS A 181 6.53 14.68 -10.58
C LYS A 181 6.20 13.23 -10.90
N LEU A 182 4.94 12.89 -10.67
CA LEU A 182 4.34 11.62 -11.03
C LEU A 182 3.16 11.90 -11.93
N SER A 183 3.03 11.13 -13.00
CA SER A 183 1.84 11.15 -13.85
C SER A 183 1.34 9.72 -14.06
N ALA A 184 0.03 9.57 -14.23
CA ALA A 184 -0.58 8.31 -14.62
C ALA A 184 -1.19 8.47 -16.00
N ARG A 185 -0.92 7.51 -16.89
CA ARG A 185 -1.50 7.43 -18.22
C ARG A 185 -2.40 6.21 -18.30
N LEU A 186 -3.70 6.43 -18.47
CA LEU A 186 -4.63 5.39 -18.86
C LEU A 186 -4.50 5.14 -20.36
N ASN A 187 -4.27 3.89 -20.73
CA ASN A 187 -4.27 3.43 -22.10
C ASN A 187 -5.43 2.44 -22.27
N VAL A 188 -6.30 2.67 -23.24
CA VAL A 188 -7.40 1.76 -23.59
C VAL A 188 -7.25 1.36 -25.04
N ARG A 189 -6.99 0.07 -25.29
CA ARG A 189 -6.84 -0.48 -26.65
C ARG A 189 -8.21 -0.80 -27.23
N HIS A 190 -8.45 -0.31 -28.45
CA HIS A 190 -9.65 -0.60 -29.22
C HIS A 190 -9.31 -0.88 -30.68
N GLY A 191 -9.38 -2.16 -31.07
CA GLY A 191 -8.85 -2.60 -32.37
C GLY A 191 -7.36 -2.23 -32.54
N PRO A 192 -6.96 -1.62 -33.68
CA PRO A 192 -5.57 -1.22 -33.91
C PRO A 192 -5.16 0.06 -33.16
N ASN A 193 -6.10 0.75 -32.53
CA ASN A 193 -5.89 2.06 -31.92
C ASN A 193 -5.81 1.96 -30.39
N THR A 194 -5.25 3.00 -29.76
CA THR A 194 -5.19 3.11 -28.30
C THR A 194 -5.48 4.54 -27.90
N VAL A 195 -6.54 4.74 -27.13
CA VAL A 195 -6.81 6.00 -26.43
C VAL A 195 -5.80 6.13 -25.29
N LYS A 196 -5.21 7.32 -25.15
CA LYS A 196 -4.26 7.64 -24.09
C LYS A 196 -4.70 8.90 -23.36
N ILE A 197 -4.90 8.82 -22.05
CA ILE A 197 -5.32 9.94 -21.22
C ILE A 197 -4.33 10.08 -20.08
N ILE A 198 -3.69 11.25 -19.96
CA ILE A 198 -2.67 11.52 -18.94
C ILE A 198 -3.27 12.41 -17.84
N ARG A 199 -2.92 12.09 -16.59
CA ARG A 199 -3.23 12.88 -15.40
C ARG A 199 -1.99 13.00 -14.52
N ASP A 200 -1.65 14.23 -14.16
CA ASP A 200 -0.63 14.47 -13.14
C ASP A 200 -1.18 14.10 -11.77
N LEU A 201 -0.35 13.46 -10.94
CA LEU A 201 -0.72 13.10 -9.59
C LEU A 201 -0.47 14.30 -8.65
N PRO A 202 -1.50 14.81 -7.95
CA PRO A 202 -1.34 15.89 -6.99
C PRO A 202 -0.21 15.65 -5.98
N GLN A 203 0.70 16.62 -5.86
CA GLN A 203 1.78 16.60 -4.88
C GLN A 203 1.33 17.18 -3.54
N GLY A 204 2.09 16.88 -2.47
CA GLY A 204 1.92 17.51 -1.15
C GLY A 204 0.89 16.86 -0.23
N LYS A 205 0.20 15.80 -0.67
CA LYS A 205 -0.63 14.95 0.18
C LYS A 205 -0.26 13.48 -0.02
N PRO A 206 -0.27 12.65 1.05
CA PRO A 206 0.03 11.23 0.91
C PRO A 206 -1.07 10.50 0.12
N ASN A 207 -2.33 10.89 0.31
CA ASN A 207 -3.46 10.32 -0.41
C ASN A 207 -3.73 11.14 -1.67
N VAL A 208 -3.62 10.49 -2.81
CA VAL A 208 -3.74 11.07 -4.14
C VAL A 208 -4.91 10.41 -4.85
N MET A 209 -5.70 11.21 -5.56
CA MET A 209 -6.82 10.74 -6.36
C MET A 209 -6.81 11.48 -7.70
N VAL A 210 -6.95 10.72 -8.79
CA VAL A 210 -7.15 11.26 -10.14
C VAL A 210 -8.26 10.49 -10.86
N GLU A 211 -9.00 11.19 -11.72
CA GLU A 211 -10.02 10.59 -12.57
C GLU A 211 -9.69 10.80 -14.06
N PHE A 212 -9.84 9.73 -14.82
CA PHE A 212 -9.75 9.70 -16.27
C PHE A 212 -11.17 9.78 -16.83
N ASP A 213 -11.52 10.92 -17.43
CA ASP A 213 -12.80 11.12 -18.09
C ASP A 213 -12.72 10.64 -19.54
N LEU A 214 -13.54 9.64 -19.88
CA LEU A 214 -13.55 9.01 -21.21
C LEU A 214 -14.46 9.77 -22.20
N ALA A 215 -15.26 10.75 -21.75
CA ALA A 215 -16.31 11.35 -22.56
C ALA A 215 -15.77 12.08 -23.81
N TYR A 216 -14.55 12.60 -23.71
CA TYR A 216 -13.88 13.36 -24.78
C TYR A 216 -12.82 12.53 -25.51
N SER A 217 -12.83 11.20 -25.34
CA SER A 217 -11.91 10.30 -26.02
C SER A 217 -12.54 9.71 -27.27
N ASP A 218 -11.71 9.41 -28.28
CA ASP A 218 -12.11 8.72 -29.51
C ASP A 218 -12.24 7.20 -29.29
N LEU A 219 -12.97 6.82 -28.24
CA LEU A 219 -13.10 5.44 -27.78
C LEU A 219 -14.11 4.68 -28.63
N ASN A 220 -13.68 3.60 -29.26
CA ASN A 220 -14.60 2.66 -29.91
C ASN A 220 -15.10 1.61 -28.91
N GLU A 221 -16.25 1.87 -28.29
CA GLU A 221 -16.86 1.02 -27.25
C GLU A 221 -17.15 -0.42 -27.72
N ASN A 222 -17.37 -0.63 -29.02
CA ASN A 222 -17.68 -1.96 -29.58
C ASN A 222 -16.43 -2.82 -29.86
N ARG A 223 -15.23 -2.26 -29.69
CA ARG A 223 -13.97 -2.93 -30.04
C ARG A 223 -12.93 -2.88 -28.93
N LEU A 224 -13.35 -2.79 -27.67
CA LEU A 224 -12.44 -2.78 -26.52
C LEU A 224 -11.74 -4.13 -26.37
N GLU A 225 -10.41 -4.10 -26.24
CA GLU A 225 -9.59 -5.31 -26.14
C GLU A 225 -8.82 -5.41 -24.82
N GLY A 226 -8.49 -4.28 -24.20
CA GLY A 226 -7.72 -4.26 -22.96
C GLY A 226 -7.36 -2.84 -22.54
N ALA A 227 -6.90 -2.69 -21.30
CA ALA A 227 -6.45 -1.41 -20.78
C ALA A 227 -5.30 -1.61 -19.79
N TRP A 228 -4.46 -0.60 -19.66
CA TRP A 228 -3.37 -0.57 -18.69
C TRP A 228 -3.08 0.86 -18.24
N ILE A 229 -2.46 0.98 -17.07
CA ILE A 229 -2.02 2.26 -16.50
C ILE A 229 -0.50 2.30 -16.52
N ASP A 230 0.08 3.33 -17.13
CA ASP A 230 1.48 3.67 -16.95
C ASP A 230 1.59 4.69 -15.81
N LEU A 231 2.15 4.31 -14.67
CA LEU A 231 2.58 5.28 -13.65
C LEU A 231 4.00 5.72 -13.99
N ILE A 232 4.19 6.98 -14.31
CA ILE A 232 5.42 7.55 -14.87
C ILE A 232 6.12 8.40 -13.80
N PHE A 233 7.43 8.19 -13.69
CA PHE A 233 8.32 8.84 -12.72
C PHE A 233 9.21 9.81 -13.49
N GLU A 234 9.02 11.12 -13.28
CA GLU A 234 9.83 12.15 -13.92
C GLU A 234 11.10 12.41 -13.11
N ASP A 235 12.24 12.51 -13.80
CA ASP A 235 13.57 12.73 -13.20
C ASP A 235 13.87 11.82 -11.99
N PRO A 236 13.78 10.49 -12.13
CA PRO A 236 13.80 9.57 -10.99
C PRO A 236 15.18 9.39 -10.36
N ALA A 237 16.25 9.95 -10.93
CA ALA A 237 17.61 9.80 -10.39
C ALA A 237 17.69 10.21 -8.92
N MET A 238 18.45 9.48 -8.11
CA MET A 238 18.67 9.74 -6.68
C MET A 238 17.34 9.94 -5.93
N SER A 239 16.42 8.98 -6.05
CA SER A 239 15.10 9.05 -5.45
C SER A 239 14.66 7.72 -4.85
N GLN A 240 13.77 7.81 -3.87
CA GLN A 240 12.99 6.71 -3.35
C GLN A 240 11.51 7.09 -3.40
N VAL A 241 10.71 6.16 -3.93
CA VAL A 241 9.25 6.26 -3.99
C VAL A 241 8.65 5.03 -3.35
N ILE A 242 7.69 5.22 -2.45
CA ILE A 242 6.91 4.14 -1.86
C ILE A 242 5.44 4.32 -2.23
N LEU A 243 4.90 3.35 -2.96
CA LEU A 243 3.48 3.24 -3.27
C LEU A 243 2.86 2.32 -2.23
N HIS A 244 2.32 2.90 -1.17
CA HIS A 244 1.68 2.15 -0.08
C HIS A 244 0.39 1.47 -0.52
N ASP A 245 -0.39 2.09 -1.40
CA ASP A 245 -1.62 1.52 -1.94
C ASP A 245 -1.86 2.06 -3.34
N LEU A 246 -2.44 1.23 -4.21
CA LEU A 246 -2.98 1.60 -5.51
C LEU A 246 -4.29 0.84 -5.71
N SER A 247 -5.38 1.57 -5.93
CA SER A 247 -6.68 0.99 -6.24
C SER A 247 -7.37 1.75 -7.35
N PHE A 248 -8.16 1.01 -8.12
CA PHE A 248 -8.91 1.52 -9.26
C PHE A 248 -10.39 1.30 -9.05
N SER A 249 -11.20 2.22 -9.55
CA SER A 249 -12.64 2.03 -9.65
C SER A 249 -13.19 2.61 -10.95
N ARG A 250 -14.33 2.08 -11.37
CA ARG A 250 -15.12 2.59 -12.49
C ARG A 250 -16.48 3.00 -11.99
N ARG A 251 -16.98 4.10 -12.53
CA ARG A 251 -18.34 4.59 -12.27
C ARG A 251 -18.86 5.38 -13.46
N LEU A 252 -20.18 5.52 -13.54
CA LEU A 252 -20.79 6.46 -14.49
C LEU A 252 -20.45 7.90 -14.08
N ARG A 253 -20.17 8.74 -15.08
CA ARG A 253 -20.09 10.19 -14.92
C ARG A 253 -21.46 10.70 -14.48
N ALA A 254 -21.48 11.66 -13.55
CA ALA A 254 -22.72 12.35 -13.21
C ALA A 254 -23.19 13.16 -14.43
N GLU A 255 -24.48 13.05 -14.77
CA GLU A 255 -25.10 13.95 -15.76
C GLU A 255 -25.14 15.36 -15.15
N LEU A 256 -24.69 16.36 -15.93
CA LEU A 256 -24.78 17.78 -15.59
C LEU A 256 -26.12 18.34 -16.08
#